data_AF-A0A5R9EGR0-F1
#
_entry.id   AF-A0A5R9EGR0-F1
#
_cell.length_a   1.000
_cell.length_b   1.000
_cell.length_c   1.000
_cell.angle_alpha   90.00
_cell.angle_beta   90.00
_cell.angle_gamma   90.00
#
_symmetry.space_group_name_H-M   'P 1'
#
loop_
_entity.id
_entity.type
_entity.pdbx_description
1 polymer ?
#
loop_
_entity_poly.entity_id
_entity_poly.type
_entity_poly.pdbx_seq_one_letter_code
_entity_poly.pdbx_strand_id
1 'polypeptide(L)'
;MEPSSQGWTPPGGSGPAQPPAPSSPQPAPAPYPYPVPAGVQPGMPYPPYGAVPRRPGTNGFAVGSLVTGIVCCLPPLGLVLGLVALAQIRKRGDEGRGLAIAGTALSIVSTILVTVAFATGAAGEAWDGFRKAARDSAAADSTFDLRTGQCFDTPGRGLEDEEAASVRIVDCEGPHEGEVTGTFPLDRFDEWPGEKTVETEAERRCEDINTAYALDWWAVPGTAEPYYYMPTRDSWRFGDRSVTCALASGEPKLASSVRSDRTTLDPAQLAYLEGELAVDTVWWEEPEDLFEDDPEANRAWAERMARTLGTEARELRAGPWPAAARTHALARAKEYDAARGHFRRAAAAQDEESFWDATLEAGDAFRQETEIAVRSALGLATDPPEEADDAEEGKPLPSDGTTV
;
A
#
# COMPACT_ATOMS: atom_id res chain seq x y z
N MET A 1 29.19 5.32 46.63
CA MET A 1 28.43 4.09 46.40
C MET A 1 28.41 3.88 44.90
N GLU A 2 29.25 2.97 44.42
CA GLU A 2 29.39 2.59 43.01
C GLU A 2 28.12 1.87 42.52
N PRO A 3 27.70 2.06 41.25
CA PRO A 3 26.71 1.20 40.62
C PRO A 3 27.40 -0.01 39.97
N SER A 4 26.90 -1.19 40.30
CA SER A 4 27.28 -2.49 39.75
C SER A 4 27.04 -2.57 38.25
N SER A 5 28.11 -2.86 37.50
CA SER A 5 28.10 -3.20 36.07
C SER A 5 27.55 -4.62 35.85
N GLN A 6 26.38 -4.73 35.24
CA GLN A 6 25.92 -5.99 34.65
C GLN A 6 26.44 -6.08 33.21
N GLY A 7 27.26 -7.10 32.96
CA GLY A 7 27.90 -7.37 31.67
C GLY A 7 26.90 -7.86 30.64
N TRP A 8 26.89 -7.17 29.50
CA TRP A 8 26.19 -7.59 28.28
C TRP A 8 27.10 -8.51 27.46
N THR A 9 26.64 -9.73 27.17
CA THR A 9 27.29 -10.67 26.24
C THR A 9 26.66 -10.55 24.84
N PRO A 10 27.47 -10.34 23.78
CA PRO A 10 26.95 -10.28 22.41
C PRO A 10 26.51 -11.66 21.89
N PRO A 11 25.44 -11.74 21.07
CA PRO A 11 25.09 -12.96 20.37
C PRO A 11 26.11 -13.29 19.28
N GLY A 12 26.51 -14.56 19.22
CA GLY A 12 27.58 -15.08 18.36
C GLY A 12 27.29 -14.95 16.88
N GLY A 13 28.31 -14.51 16.13
CA GLY A 13 28.28 -14.39 14.67
C GLY A 13 28.13 -15.74 13.97
N SER A 14 27.29 -15.75 12.94
CA SER A 14 27.12 -16.85 12.00
C SER A 14 28.37 -16.99 11.12
N GLY A 15 29.07 -18.13 11.26
CA GLY A 15 30.14 -18.53 10.36
C GLY A 15 29.63 -18.93 8.96
N PRO A 16 30.54 -19.09 7.98
CA PRO A 16 30.17 -19.37 6.60
C PRO A 16 29.51 -20.76 6.44
N ALA A 17 28.44 -20.79 5.64
CA ALA A 17 27.63 -21.97 5.36
C ALA A 17 28.44 -23.11 4.72
N GLN A 18 28.33 -24.31 5.28
CA GLN A 18 28.88 -25.55 4.71
C GLN A 18 28.00 -26.03 3.54
N PRO A 19 28.59 -26.58 2.45
CA PRO A 19 27.84 -27.16 1.35
C PRO A 19 27.14 -28.48 1.76
N PRO A 20 25.99 -28.81 1.16
CA PRO A 20 25.20 -29.99 1.53
C PRO A 20 25.91 -31.30 1.16
N ALA A 21 25.82 -32.28 2.06
CA ALA A 21 26.36 -33.61 1.87
C ALA A 21 25.56 -34.41 0.81
N PRO A 22 26.21 -35.28 0.01
CA PRO A 22 25.54 -36.08 -1.01
C PRO A 22 24.66 -37.16 -0.38
N SER A 23 23.41 -37.24 -0.83
CA SER A 23 22.40 -38.21 -0.40
C SER A 23 22.68 -39.61 -0.97
N SER A 24 22.68 -40.61 -0.11
CA SER A 24 22.78 -42.03 -0.47
C SER A 24 21.47 -42.55 -1.10
N PRO A 25 21.52 -43.38 -2.15
CA PRO A 25 20.32 -43.91 -2.80
C PRO A 25 19.59 -44.95 -1.94
N GLN A 26 18.28 -44.75 -1.74
CA GLN A 26 17.40 -45.71 -1.05
C GLN A 26 17.10 -46.94 -1.93
N PRO A 27 16.96 -48.15 -1.33
CA PRO A 27 16.62 -49.36 -2.05
C PRO A 27 15.11 -49.42 -2.42
N ALA A 28 14.84 -49.94 -3.62
CA ALA A 28 13.49 -50.08 -4.18
C ALA A 28 12.64 -51.12 -3.45
N PRO A 29 11.31 -50.90 -3.28
CA PRO A 29 10.41 -51.83 -2.59
C PRO A 29 10.11 -53.09 -3.41
N ALA A 30 10.02 -54.23 -2.71
CA ALA A 30 9.71 -55.53 -3.27
C ALA A 30 8.22 -55.67 -3.70
N PRO A 31 7.92 -56.37 -4.81
CA PRO A 31 6.55 -56.53 -5.28
C PRO A 31 5.75 -57.54 -4.45
N TYR A 32 4.57 -57.11 -4.00
CA TYR A 32 3.57 -57.92 -3.30
C TYR A 32 2.90 -58.94 -4.23
N PRO A 33 2.62 -60.18 -3.79
CA PRO A 33 1.91 -61.18 -4.58
C PRO A 33 0.40 -60.91 -4.62
N TYR A 34 -0.18 -60.98 -5.83
CA TYR A 34 -1.63 -60.88 -6.04
C TYR A 34 -2.37 -62.15 -5.58
N PRO A 35 -3.59 -62.02 -5.00
CA PRO A 35 -4.42 -63.16 -4.63
C PRO A 35 -5.05 -63.83 -5.86
N VAL A 36 -4.99 -65.16 -5.90
CA VAL A 36 -5.60 -66.01 -6.93
C VAL A 36 -7.07 -66.28 -6.56
N PRO A 37 -8.05 -66.12 -7.47
CA PRO A 37 -9.44 -66.46 -7.18
C PRO A 37 -9.61 -67.98 -6.99
N ALA A 38 -10.23 -68.37 -5.88
CA ALA A 38 -10.62 -69.75 -5.61
C ALA A 38 -11.80 -70.16 -6.51
N GLY A 39 -11.56 -71.07 -7.46
CA GLY A 39 -12.63 -71.64 -8.28
C GLY A 39 -12.16 -72.15 -9.64
N VAL A 40 -11.29 -73.16 -9.68
CA VAL A 40 -11.03 -73.91 -10.92
C VAL A 40 -11.00 -75.41 -10.61
N GLN A 41 -11.96 -76.12 -11.20
CA GLN A 41 -12.10 -77.57 -11.17
C GLN A 41 -10.97 -78.25 -12.00
N PRO A 42 -10.42 -79.40 -11.57
CA PRO A 42 -9.35 -80.08 -12.30
C PRO A 42 -9.92 -80.88 -13.49
N GLY A 43 -9.41 -80.66 -14.71
CA GLY A 43 -9.63 -81.61 -15.82
C GLY A 43 -9.88 -81.05 -17.22
N MET A 44 -9.13 -80.02 -17.68
CA MET A 44 -9.19 -79.59 -19.08
C MET A 44 -7.79 -79.53 -19.73
N PRO A 45 -7.62 -79.98 -21.00
CA PRO A 45 -6.32 -80.04 -21.66
C PRO A 45 -5.81 -78.65 -22.04
N TYR A 46 -4.53 -78.40 -21.79
CA TYR A 46 -3.83 -77.15 -22.14
C TYR A 46 -3.59 -77.05 -23.66
N PRO A 47 -3.93 -75.93 -24.33
CA PRO A 47 -3.47 -75.66 -25.69
C PRO A 47 -2.02 -75.13 -25.71
N PRO A 48 -1.25 -75.36 -26.78
CA PRO A 48 0.17 -75.01 -26.85
C PRO A 48 0.38 -73.49 -26.89
N TYR A 49 1.40 -73.03 -26.15
CA TYR A 49 1.85 -71.63 -26.11
C TYR A 49 2.18 -71.11 -27.52
N GLY A 50 1.32 -70.24 -28.05
CA GLY A 50 1.61 -69.43 -29.23
C GLY A 50 2.49 -68.23 -28.87
N ALA A 51 3.41 -67.87 -29.77
CA ALA A 51 4.27 -66.70 -29.64
C ALA A 51 3.45 -65.42 -29.46
N VAL A 52 3.83 -64.60 -28.46
CA VAL A 52 3.23 -63.30 -28.19
C VAL A 52 3.49 -62.35 -29.37
N PRO A 53 2.48 -61.73 -30.00
CA PRO A 53 2.71 -60.72 -31.03
C PRO A 53 3.38 -59.48 -30.40
N ARG A 54 4.52 -59.09 -30.97
CA ARG A 54 5.24 -57.86 -30.59
C ARG A 54 4.38 -56.66 -31.01
N ARG A 55 3.89 -55.87 -30.04
CA ARG A 55 3.15 -54.64 -30.35
C ARG A 55 4.05 -53.68 -31.16
N PRO A 56 3.56 -53.06 -32.24
CA PRO A 56 4.30 -52.03 -32.96
C PRO A 56 4.66 -50.89 -31.99
N GLY A 57 5.92 -50.47 -31.98
CA GLY A 57 6.38 -49.34 -31.16
C GLY A 57 5.97 -48.02 -31.80
N THR A 58 5.50 -47.07 -31.00
CA THR A 58 5.26 -45.69 -31.44
C THR A 58 6.56 -45.03 -31.91
N ASN A 59 6.58 -44.47 -33.11
CA ASN A 59 7.76 -43.85 -33.69
C ASN A 59 8.12 -42.56 -32.93
N GLY A 60 9.31 -42.52 -32.30
CA GLY A 60 9.78 -41.36 -31.51
C GLY A 60 9.86 -40.05 -32.29
N PHE A 61 9.97 -40.09 -33.63
CA PHE A 61 9.91 -38.90 -34.47
C PHE A 61 8.50 -38.27 -34.52
N ALA A 62 7.43 -39.06 -34.38
CA ALA A 62 6.06 -38.53 -34.34
C ALA A 62 5.77 -37.82 -33.01
N VAL A 63 6.33 -38.33 -31.90
CA VAL A 63 6.29 -37.65 -30.61
C VAL A 63 7.17 -36.39 -30.65
N GLY A 64 8.36 -36.48 -31.27
CA GLY A 64 9.24 -35.34 -31.49
C GLY A 64 8.59 -34.22 -32.30
N SER A 65 7.84 -34.53 -33.36
CA SER A 65 7.13 -33.52 -34.15
C SER A 65 5.97 -32.88 -33.40
N LEU A 66 5.30 -33.63 -32.51
CA LEU A 66 4.21 -33.08 -31.67
C LEU A 66 4.78 -32.14 -30.61
N VAL A 67 5.84 -32.53 -29.91
CA VAL A 67 6.45 -31.73 -28.84
C VAL A 67 7.10 -30.46 -29.42
N THR A 68 7.80 -30.57 -30.56
CA THR A 68 8.38 -29.39 -31.23
C THR A 68 7.35 -28.50 -31.91
N GLY A 69 6.22 -29.04 -32.35
CA GLY A 69 5.09 -28.25 -32.83
C GLY A 69 4.35 -27.47 -31.73
N ILE A 70 4.40 -27.95 -30.48
CA ILE A 70 3.82 -27.29 -29.30
C ILE A 70 4.78 -26.23 -28.72
N VAL A 71 6.10 -26.46 -28.77
CA VAL A 71 7.12 -25.52 -28.30
C VAL A 71 7.48 -24.54 -29.43
N CYS A 72 6.75 -23.43 -29.47
CA CYS A 72 6.64 -22.36 -30.48
C CYS A 72 7.93 -21.71 -31.06
N CYS A 73 9.14 -22.24 -30.82
CA CYS A 73 10.38 -21.47 -31.07
C CYS A 73 11.17 -21.83 -32.34
N LEU A 74 10.83 -22.89 -33.11
CA LEU A 74 11.58 -23.26 -34.33
C LEU A 74 10.67 -23.80 -35.46
N PRO A 75 9.90 -22.95 -36.14
CA PRO A 75 8.98 -23.33 -37.21
C PRO A 75 9.57 -24.20 -38.35
N PRO A 76 10.80 -23.97 -38.86
CA PRO A 76 11.29 -24.76 -39.99
C PRO A 76 11.69 -26.19 -39.61
N LEU A 77 12.05 -26.45 -38.35
CA LEU A 77 12.52 -27.76 -37.90
C LEU A 77 11.36 -28.75 -37.69
N GLY A 78 10.22 -28.28 -37.16
CA GLY A 78 9.02 -29.11 -36.98
C GLY A 78 8.43 -29.60 -38.30
N LEU A 79 8.43 -28.74 -39.33
CA LEU A 79 7.95 -29.09 -40.68
C LEU A 79 8.83 -30.15 -41.35
N VAL A 80 10.16 -30.01 -41.25
CA VAL A 80 11.11 -30.96 -41.84
C VAL A 80 11.01 -32.32 -41.14
N LEU A 81 10.93 -32.34 -39.80
CA LEU A 81 10.81 -33.58 -39.03
C LEU A 81 9.46 -34.28 -39.26
N GLY A 82 8.36 -33.52 -39.37
CA GLY A 82 7.03 -34.05 -39.70
C GLY A 82 6.98 -34.71 -41.08
N LEU A 83 7.59 -34.09 -42.10
CA LEU A 83 7.68 -34.66 -43.45
C LEU A 83 8.52 -35.94 -43.50
N VAL A 84 9.65 -35.98 -42.76
CA VAL A 84 10.49 -37.18 -42.65
C VAL A 84 9.78 -38.31 -41.89
N ALA A 85 9.04 -37.99 -40.82
CA ALA A 85 8.24 -38.95 -40.07
C ALA A 85 7.13 -39.57 -40.96
N LEU A 86 6.43 -38.77 -41.77
CA LEU A 86 5.42 -39.25 -42.72
C LEU A 86 6.01 -40.22 -43.76
N ALA A 87 7.21 -39.93 -44.26
CA ALA A 87 7.91 -40.77 -45.24
C ALA A 87 8.36 -42.12 -44.64
N GLN A 88 8.76 -42.13 -43.36
CA GLN A 88 9.14 -43.36 -42.65
C GLN A 88 7.92 -44.22 -42.30
N ILE A 89 6.84 -43.61 -41.82
CA ILE A 89 5.57 -44.29 -41.50
C ILE A 89 4.97 -44.95 -42.75
N ARG A 90 5.03 -44.28 -43.91
CA ARG A 90 4.55 -44.84 -45.19
C ARG A 90 5.33 -46.07 -45.66
N LYS A 91 6.61 -46.20 -45.28
CA LYS A 91 7.45 -47.34 -45.67
C LYS A 91 7.42 -48.50 -44.68
N ARG A 92 7.16 -48.26 -43.38
CA ARG A 92 7.26 -49.26 -42.31
C ARG A 92 5.93 -49.72 -41.74
N GLY A 93 4.84 -48.99 -41.98
CA GLY A 93 3.49 -49.39 -41.53
C GLY A 93 3.21 -49.17 -40.04
N ASP A 94 3.98 -48.30 -39.38
CA ASP A 94 3.87 -48.03 -37.94
C ASP A 94 2.60 -47.21 -37.59
N GLU A 95 2.01 -47.45 -36.41
CA GLU A 95 0.92 -46.62 -35.86
C GLU A 95 1.44 -45.22 -35.44
N GLY A 96 0.69 -44.17 -35.79
CA GLY A 96 1.08 -42.77 -35.51
C GLY A 96 0.77 -41.76 -36.62
N ARG A 97 0.18 -42.22 -37.73
CA ARG A 97 -0.16 -41.38 -38.89
C ARG A 97 -1.08 -40.20 -38.55
N GLY A 98 -2.04 -40.39 -37.63
CA GLY A 98 -2.93 -39.32 -37.17
C GLY A 98 -2.21 -38.22 -36.39
N LEU A 99 -1.27 -38.60 -35.52
CA LEU A 99 -0.44 -37.67 -34.74
C LEU A 99 0.50 -36.86 -35.61
N ALA A 100 1.11 -37.48 -36.63
CA ALA A 100 2.00 -36.77 -37.55
C ALA A 100 1.23 -35.78 -38.47
N ILE A 101 0.00 -36.13 -38.87
CA ILE A 101 -0.89 -35.22 -39.62
C ILE A 101 -1.30 -34.03 -38.74
N ALA A 102 -1.70 -34.28 -37.48
CA ALA A 102 -2.05 -33.23 -36.54
C ALA A 102 -0.87 -32.29 -36.25
N GLY A 103 0.33 -32.84 -35.99
CA GLY A 103 1.53 -32.05 -35.79
C GLY A 103 1.89 -31.19 -37.00
N THR A 104 1.78 -31.75 -38.22
CA THR A 104 2.04 -30.99 -39.46
C THR A 104 1.02 -29.88 -39.69
N ALA A 105 -0.27 -30.14 -39.46
CA ALA A 105 -1.33 -29.14 -39.60
C ALA A 105 -1.16 -28.00 -38.60
N LEU A 106 -0.86 -28.31 -37.34
CA LEU A 106 -0.56 -27.32 -36.30
C LEU A 106 0.69 -26.50 -36.62
N SER A 107 1.75 -27.13 -37.15
CA SER A 107 2.95 -26.42 -37.59
C SER A 107 2.69 -25.48 -38.76
N ILE A 108 1.87 -25.87 -39.74
CA ILE A 108 1.50 -24.98 -40.87
C ILE A 108 0.69 -23.79 -40.37
N VAL A 109 -0.33 -24.03 -39.53
CA VAL A 109 -1.16 -22.96 -38.96
C VAL A 109 -0.31 -22.02 -38.10
N SER A 110 0.53 -22.55 -37.22
CA SER A 110 1.47 -21.76 -36.40
C SER A 110 2.45 -20.95 -37.27
N THR A 111 2.99 -21.54 -38.33
CA THR A 111 3.89 -20.83 -39.25
C THR A 111 3.17 -19.69 -39.96
N ILE A 112 1.95 -19.93 -40.46
CA ILE A 112 1.14 -18.89 -41.10
C ILE A 112 0.86 -17.76 -40.10
N LEU A 113 0.41 -18.08 -38.89
CA LEU A 113 0.14 -17.09 -37.85
C LEU A 113 1.38 -16.26 -37.49
N VAL A 114 2.54 -16.90 -37.34
CA VAL A 114 3.82 -16.22 -37.08
C VAL A 114 4.19 -15.33 -38.26
N THR A 115 4.13 -15.82 -39.50
CA THR A 115 4.46 -15.01 -40.69
C THR A 115 3.53 -13.82 -40.86
N VAL A 116 2.23 -13.98 -40.59
CA VAL A 116 1.25 -12.90 -40.60
C VAL A 116 1.58 -11.90 -39.49
N ALA A 117 1.84 -12.36 -38.27
CA ALA A 117 2.18 -11.47 -37.15
C ALA A 117 3.48 -10.66 -37.40
N PHE A 118 4.48 -11.26 -38.05
CA PHE A 118 5.69 -10.54 -38.46
C PHE A 118 5.43 -9.58 -39.63
N ALA A 119 4.60 -9.95 -40.61
CA ALA A 119 4.29 -9.12 -41.77
C ALA A 119 3.38 -7.93 -41.43
N THR A 120 2.47 -8.08 -40.46
CA THR A 120 1.56 -7.01 -40.01
C THR A 120 2.16 -6.12 -38.93
N GLY A 121 3.33 -6.46 -38.38
CA GLY A 121 3.94 -5.74 -37.25
C GLY A 121 3.38 -6.14 -35.88
N ALA A 122 2.33 -6.97 -35.82
CA ALA A 122 1.72 -7.44 -34.58
C ALA A 122 2.68 -8.20 -33.66
N ALA A 123 3.69 -8.88 -34.22
CA ALA A 123 4.76 -9.51 -33.44
C ALA A 123 5.66 -8.46 -32.75
N GLY A 124 5.90 -7.33 -33.42
CA GLY A 124 6.64 -6.19 -32.85
C GLY A 124 5.84 -5.52 -31.74
N GLU A 125 4.56 -5.24 -31.96
CA GLU A 125 3.66 -4.67 -30.95
C GLU A 125 3.53 -5.58 -29.72
N ALA A 126 3.36 -6.89 -29.91
CA ALA A 126 3.32 -7.86 -28.82
C ALA A 126 4.65 -7.93 -28.05
N TRP A 127 5.78 -7.85 -28.77
CA TRP A 127 7.11 -7.87 -28.16
C TRP A 127 7.43 -6.59 -27.39
N ASP A 128 7.01 -5.44 -27.91
CA ASP A 128 7.14 -4.14 -27.24
C ASP A 128 6.21 -4.04 -26.03
N GLY A 129 4.99 -4.57 -26.14
CA GLY A 129 4.07 -4.74 -25.00
C GLY A 129 4.66 -5.63 -23.91
N PHE A 130 5.24 -6.77 -24.26
CA PHE A 130 5.94 -7.65 -23.31
C PHE A 130 7.15 -6.97 -22.68
N ARG A 131 7.98 -6.25 -23.46
CA ARG A 131 9.12 -5.49 -22.93
C ARG A 131 8.70 -4.34 -22.04
N LYS A 132 7.58 -3.68 -22.33
CA LYS A 132 7.00 -2.64 -21.49
C LYS A 132 6.55 -3.25 -20.17
N ALA A 133 5.71 -4.28 -20.21
CA ALA A 133 5.26 -5.01 -19.02
C ALA A 133 6.44 -5.54 -18.18
N ALA A 134 7.45 -6.15 -18.80
CA ALA A 134 8.62 -6.65 -18.08
C ALA A 134 9.48 -5.54 -17.44
N ARG A 135 9.56 -4.35 -18.06
CA ARG A 135 10.24 -3.19 -17.47
C ARG A 135 9.42 -2.57 -16.34
N ASP A 136 8.11 -2.44 -16.54
CA ASP A 136 7.20 -1.89 -15.55
C ASP A 136 7.18 -2.79 -14.31
N SER A 137 7.10 -4.12 -14.47
CA SER A 137 7.19 -5.08 -13.36
C SER A 137 8.55 -5.11 -12.67
N ALA A 138 9.65 -4.79 -13.37
CA ALA A 138 10.98 -4.73 -12.76
C ALA A 138 11.26 -3.41 -12.02
N ALA A 139 10.46 -2.37 -12.30
CA ALA A 139 10.59 -1.04 -11.72
C ALA A 139 9.48 -0.71 -10.72
N ALA A 140 8.57 -1.65 -10.47
CA ALA A 140 7.47 -1.47 -9.54
C ALA A 140 7.79 -2.21 -8.24
N ASP A 141 7.81 -1.46 -7.15
CA ASP A 141 7.96 -1.93 -5.78
C ASP A 141 6.60 -2.37 -5.24
N SER A 142 6.62 -3.30 -4.28
CA SER A 142 5.39 -3.74 -3.62
C SER A 142 4.90 -2.68 -2.64
N THR A 143 3.59 -2.46 -2.59
CA THR A 143 2.95 -1.66 -1.53
C THR A 143 3.23 -2.21 -0.12
N PHE A 144 3.59 -3.49 0.01
CA PHE A 144 4.00 -4.11 1.27
C PHE A 144 5.42 -3.77 1.73
N ASP A 145 6.28 -3.29 0.81
CA ASP A 145 7.68 -2.93 1.09
C ASP A 145 7.86 -1.44 1.38
N LEU A 146 6.78 -0.66 1.30
CA LEU A 146 6.76 0.76 1.60
C LEU A 146 7.16 1.03 3.05
N ARG A 147 8.01 2.04 3.24
CA ARG A 147 8.55 2.47 4.53
C ARG A 147 8.31 3.96 4.71
N THR A 148 8.14 4.37 5.96
CA THR A 148 8.09 5.77 6.36
C THR A 148 9.21 6.60 5.71
N GLY A 149 8.82 7.71 5.08
CA GLY A 149 9.69 8.63 4.36
C GLY A 149 10.03 8.23 2.93
N GLN A 150 9.40 7.18 2.38
CA GLN A 150 9.50 6.88 0.96
C GLN A 150 8.43 7.62 0.17
N CYS A 151 8.86 8.29 -0.89
CA CYS A 151 7.96 8.92 -1.85
C CYS A 151 7.72 8.00 -3.03
N PHE A 152 6.53 8.06 -3.62
CA PHE A 152 6.12 7.15 -4.67
C PHE A 152 5.23 7.80 -5.74
N ASP A 153 5.24 7.16 -6.90
CA ASP A 153 4.28 7.37 -7.98
C ASP A 153 3.50 6.08 -8.22
N THR A 154 2.21 6.19 -8.55
CA THR A 154 1.35 5.07 -8.88
C THR A 154 1.36 4.82 -10.39
N PRO A 155 1.73 3.63 -10.88
CA PRO A 155 1.64 3.31 -12.29
C PRO A 155 0.17 3.16 -12.71
N GLY A 156 -0.28 3.87 -13.75
CA GLY A 156 -1.64 3.71 -14.29
C GLY A 156 -2.40 5.03 -14.39
N ARG A 157 -3.68 5.04 -13.97
CA ARG A 157 -4.52 6.25 -13.89
C ARG A 157 -4.27 7.10 -12.63
N GLY A 158 -3.13 6.90 -11.96
CA GLY A 158 -2.77 7.59 -10.72
C GLY A 158 -3.46 7.00 -9.51
N LEU A 159 -3.70 7.82 -8.48
CA LEU A 159 -4.30 7.41 -7.20
C LEU A 159 -5.76 6.90 -7.34
N GLU A 160 -6.39 7.06 -8.51
CA GLU A 160 -7.75 6.60 -8.80
C GLU A 160 -7.86 5.10 -9.15
N ASP A 161 -6.74 4.39 -9.34
CA ASP A 161 -6.77 2.94 -9.52
C ASP A 161 -6.81 2.24 -8.14
N GLU A 162 -8.00 1.88 -7.67
CA GLU A 162 -8.28 1.13 -6.41
C GLU A 162 -7.49 -0.19 -6.27
N GLU A 163 -6.87 -0.66 -7.35
CA GLU A 163 -6.16 -1.93 -7.46
C GLU A 163 -4.65 -1.78 -7.64
N ALA A 164 -4.06 -0.62 -7.32
CA ALA A 164 -2.63 -0.39 -7.44
C ALA A 164 -1.80 -1.28 -6.50
N ALA A 165 -1.58 -2.54 -6.91
CA ALA A 165 -0.78 -3.53 -6.20
C ALA A 165 0.73 -3.24 -6.23
N SER A 166 1.13 -2.14 -6.86
CA SER A 166 2.52 -1.78 -7.05
C SER A 166 2.66 -0.27 -7.18
N VAL A 167 3.75 0.25 -6.63
CA VAL A 167 4.13 1.66 -6.67
C VAL A 167 5.53 1.78 -7.26
N ARG A 168 5.96 2.97 -7.68
CA ARG A 168 7.36 3.24 -8.00
C ARG A 168 7.92 4.15 -6.93
N ILE A 169 8.92 3.69 -6.18
CA ILE A 169 9.62 4.56 -5.23
C ILE A 169 10.47 5.58 -6.00
N VAL A 170 10.32 6.86 -5.66
CA VAL A 170 10.98 8.00 -6.30
C VAL A 170 11.70 8.86 -5.27
N ASP A 171 12.50 9.82 -5.76
CA ASP A 171 13.17 10.78 -4.91
C ASP A 171 12.18 11.84 -4.41
N CYS A 172 12.13 12.04 -3.10
CA CYS A 172 11.25 13.00 -2.45
C CYS A 172 11.62 14.47 -2.74
N GLU A 173 12.82 14.75 -3.26
CA GLU A 173 13.20 16.10 -3.70
C GLU A 173 12.55 16.50 -5.04
N GLY A 174 12.02 15.52 -5.79
CA GLY A 174 11.32 15.75 -7.04
C GLY A 174 9.79 15.61 -6.92
N PRO A 175 9.04 16.01 -7.96
CA PRO A 175 7.59 15.84 -7.99
C PRO A 175 7.16 14.38 -7.84
N HIS A 176 6.23 14.09 -6.94
CA HIS A 176 5.71 12.73 -6.68
C HIS A 176 4.24 12.73 -6.23
N GLU A 177 3.55 11.60 -6.40
CA GLU A 177 2.13 11.48 -6.04
C GLU A 177 1.88 11.28 -4.57
N GLY A 178 2.76 10.61 -3.83
CA GLY A 178 2.55 10.41 -2.41
C GLY A 178 3.81 10.15 -1.61
N GLU A 179 3.73 10.37 -0.31
CA GLU A 179 4.79 10.11 0.65
C GLU A 179 4.24 9.27 1.81
N VAL A 180 4.93 8.16 2.12
CA VAL A 180 4.57 7.26 3.22
C VAL A 180 4.91 7.93 4.55
N THR A 181 3.90 8.20 5.36
CA THR A 181 4.03 8.86 6.66
C THR A 181 4.26 7.85 7.80
N GLY A 182 3.77 6.61 7.64
CA GLY A 182 3.86 5.60 8.68
C GLY A 182 3.26 4.26 8.31
N THR A 183 3.53 3.26 9.15
CA THR A 183 2.92 1.92 9.05
C THR A 183 2.60 1.44 10.43
N PHE A 184 1.45 0.79 10.61
CA PHE A 184 1.09 0.15 11.87
C PHE A 184 0.47 -1.24 11.66
N PRO A 185 0.70 -2.17 12.59
CA PRO A 185 0.09 -3.49 12.53
C PRO A 185 -1.32 -3.50 13.16
N LEU A 186 -2.17 -4.38 12.64
CA LEU A 186 -3.51 -4.69 13.14
C LEU A 186 -3.49 -5.84 14.17
N ASP A 187 -2.53 -5.79 15.10
CA ASP A 187 -2.21 -6.88 16.05
C ASP A 187 -3.36 -7.28 16.98
N ARG A 188 -4.38 -6.43 17.13
CA ARG A 188 -5.54 -6.74 18.00
C ARG A 188 -6.50 -7.77 17.38
N PHE A 189 -6.32 -8.12 16.11
CA PHE A 189 -7.20 -9.03 15.39
C PHE A 189 -6.44 -10.30 14.99
N ASP A 190 -6.82 -11.44 15.59
CA ASP A 190 -6.29 -12.75 15.19
C ASP A 190 -6.91 -13.24 13.87
N GLU A 191 -8.18 -12.91 13.64
CA GLU A 191 -8.96 -13.25 12.45
C GLU A 191 -9.29 -11.99 11.63
N TRP A 192 -9.67 -12.18 10.36
CA TRP A 192 -10.07 -11.08 9.48
C TRP A 192 -11.26 -10.32 10.09
N PRO A 193 -11.11 -9.04 10.50
CA PRO A 193 -12.15 -8.31 11.23
C PRO A 193 -13.27 -7.80 10.32
N GLY A 194 -13.09 -7.86 9.00
CA GLY A 194 -13.96 -7.24 8.02
C GLY A 194 -13.36 -5.94 7.50
N GLU A 195 -13.64 -5.65 6.23
CA GLU A 195 -13.04 -4.52 5.49
C GLU A 195 -13.36 -3.18 6.15
N LYS A 196 -14.64 -2.92 6.42
CA LYS A 196 -15.09 -1.70 7.12
C LYS A 196 -14.37 -1.46 8.47
N THR A 197 -14.10 -2.53 9.22
CA THR A 197 -13.40 -2.42 10.50
C THR A 197 -11.91 -2.13 10.32
N VAL A 198 -11.30 -2.61 9.23
CA VAL A 198 -9.93 -2.23 8.87
C VAL A 198 -9.88 -0.78 8.43
N GLU A 199 -10.81 -0.36 7.58
CA GLU A 199 -10.93 0.99 7.02
C GLU A 199 -11.09 2.05 8.12
N THR A 200 -12.10 1.92 9.00
CA THR A 200 -12.29 2.84 10.14
C THR A 200 -11.05 2.95 11.04
N GLU A 201 -10.25 1.89 11.11
CA GLU A 201 -9.05 1.85 11.93
C GLU A 201 -7.81 2.38 11.20
N ALA A 202 -7.79 2.28 9.88
CA ALA A 202 -6.85 2.97 9.01
C ALA A 202 -7.08 4.47 9.07
N GLU A 203 -8.31 4.95 8.85
CA GLU A 203 -8.68 6.37 8.90
C GLU A 203 -8.20 7.04 10.18
N ARG A 204 -8.68 6.57 11.34
CA ARG A 204 -8.33 7.16 12.64
C ARG A 204 -6.82 7.18 12.90
N ARG A 205 -6.13 6.06 12.66
CA ARG A 205 -4.71 5.95 13.01
C ARG A 205 -3.80 6.62 12.00
N CYS A 206 -4.17 6.62 10.72
CA CYS A 206 -3.40 7.31 9.70
C CYS A 206 -3.52 8.81 9.85
N GLU A 207 -4.65 9.34 10.33
CA GLU A 207 -4.77 10.74 10.72
C GLU A 207 -3.74 11.10 11.81
N ASP A 208 -3.72 10.37 12.94
CA ASP A 208 -2.73 10.58 14.02
C ASP A 208 -1.28 10.52 13.51
N ILE A 209 -0.99 9.54 12.65
CA ILE A 209 0.34 9.32 12.07
C ILE A 209 0.72 10.45 11.10
N ASN A 210 -0.21 10.88 10.23
CA ASN A 210 0.00 11.94 9.27
C ASN A 210 0.28 13.26 9.99
N THR A 211 -0.51 13.60 11.01
CA THR A 211 -0.32 14.79 11.84
C THR A 211 1.04 14.79 12.55
N ALA A 212 1.46 13.64 13.09
CA ALA A 212 2.78 13.52 13.73
C ALA A 212 3.95 13.58 12.74
N TYR A 213 3.73 13.19 11.48
CA TYR A 213 4.74 13.19 10.42
C TYR A 213 4.89 14.57 9.76
N ALA A 214 3.80 15.29 9.61
CA ALA A 214 3.70 16.60 8.98
C ALA A 214 3.17 17.65 9.99
N LEU A 215 3.94 17.92 11.05
CA LEU A 215 3.52 18.87 12.10
C LEU A 215 3.34 20.30 11.55
N ASP A 216 4.10 20.68 10.53
CA ASP A 216 3.87 21.91 9.78
C ASP A 216 2.80 21.68 8.70
N TRP A 217 1.55 21.49 9.12
CA TRP A 217 0.43 21.24 8.19
C TRP A 217 0.21 22.36 7.16
N TRP A 218 0.61 23.60 7.46
CA TRP A 218 0.53 24.70 6.49
C TRP A 218 1.55 24.57 5.34
N ALA A 219 2.59 23.75 5.52
CA ALA A 219 3.52 23.39 4.46
C ALA A 219 2.99 22.26 3.57
N VAL A 220 1.94 21.55 4.02
CA VAL A 220 1.29 20.50 3.24
C VAL A 220 0.37 21.18 2.21
N PRO A 221 0.51 20.87 0.91
CA PRO A 221 -0.39 21.43 -0.10
C PRO A 221 -1.84 21.05 0.19
N GLY A 222 -2.79 21.99 0.00
CA GLY A 222 -4.22 21.71 0.21
C GLY A 222 -4.82 20.65 -0.74
N THR A 223 -4.10 20.23 -1.78
CA THR A 223 -4.46 19.11 -2.66
C THR A 223 -3.97 17.76 -2.16
N ALA A 224 -3.16 17.74 -1.10
CA ALA A 224 -2.66 16.51 -0.50
C ALA A 224 -3.70 15.98 0.50
N GLU A 225 -4.15 14.76 0.27
CA GLU A 225 -5.15 14.08 1.08
C GLU A 225 -4.53 12.87 1.81
N PRO A 226 -5.05 12.49 2.99
CA PRO A 226 -4.72 11.22 3.62
C PRO A 226 -5.04 10.06 2.69
N TYR A 227 -4.05 9.21 2.46
CA TYR A 227 -4.19 7.98 1.69
C TYR A 227 -3.65 6.80 2.48
N TYR A 228 -4.20 5.61 2.29
CA TYR A 228 -3.72 4.42 2.99
C TYR A 228 -3.82 3.15 2.15
N TYR A 229 -2.81 2.31 2.27
CA TYR A 229 -2.87 0.92 1.82
C TYR A 229 -3.25 0.04 3.01
N MET A 230 -4.30 -0.76 2.83
CA MET A 230 -4.81 -1.65 3.87
C MET A 230 -4.81 -3.12 3.40
N PRO A 231 -4.73 -4.09 4.32
CA PRO A 231 -4.79 -5.49 3.95
C PRO A 231 -6.18 -5.85 3.41
N THR A 232 -6.23 -6.79 2.47
CA THR A 232 -7.46 -7.40 1.99
C THR A 232 -7.69 -8.74 2.69
N ARG A 233 -8.88 -9.32 2.56
CA ARG A 233 -9.16 -10.67 3.07
C ARG A 233 -8.18 -11.71 2.53
N ASP A 234 -7.76 -11.56 1.28
CA ASP A 234 -6.84 -12.51 0.64
C ASP A 234 -5.40 -12.27 1.08
N SER A 235 -4.90 -11.03 1.12
CA SER A 235 -3.56 -10.76 1.66
C SER A 235 -3.45 -11.16 3.14
N TRP A 236 -4.54 -11.01 3.91
CA TRP A 236 -4.62 -11.46 5.30
C TRP A 236 -4.39 -12.98 5.44
N ARG A 237 -4.86 -13.80 4.48
CA ARG A 237 -4.56 -15.25 4.51
C ARG A 237 -3.09 -15.56 4.30
N PHE A 238 -2.35 -14.66 3.65
CA PHE A 238 -0.91 -14.77 3.39
C PHE A 238 -0.05 -14.04 4.43
N GLY A 239 -0.66 -13.49 5.49
CA GLY A 239 0.05 -12.92 6.63
C GLY A 239 0.17 -11.39 6.63
N ASP A 240 -0.43 -10.70 5.66
CA ASP A 240 -0.49 -9.24 5.66
C ASP A 240 -1.44 -8.73 6.76
N ARG A 241 -0.89 -7.92 7.68
CA ARG A 241 -1.58 -7.39 8.87
C ARG A 241 -1.32 -5.90 9.03
N SER A 242 -0.82 -5.22 8.00
CA SER A 242 -0.24 -3.89 8.16
C SER A 242 -1.03 -2.87 7.36
N VAL A 243 -1.29 -1.71 7.96
CA VAL A 243 -1.79 -0.54 7.25
C VAL A 243 -0.62 0.41 7.04
N THR A 244 -0.45 0.89 5.80
CA THR A 244 0.55 1.90 5.44
C THR A 244 -0.16 3.21 5.14
N CYS A 245 0.17 4.23 5.90
CA CYS A 245 -0.37 5.58 5.80
C CYS A 245 0.51 6.44 4.89
N ALA A 246 -0.12 7.33 4.14
CA ALA A 246 0.52 8.28 3.25
C ALA A 246 -0.25 9.60 3.20
N LEU A 247 0.43 10.64 2.73
CA LEU A 247 -0.19 11.85 2.19
C LEU A 247 0.04 11.84 0.69
N ALA A 248 -1.01 12.05 -0.09
CA ALA A 248 -0.95 11.91 -1.54
C ALA A 248 -1.73 13.01 -2.27
N SER A 249 -1.20 13.46 -3.40
CA SER A 249 -1.79 14.49 -4.26
C SER A 249 -1.69 14.06 -5.72
N GLY A 250 -2.83 13.99 -6.41
CA GLY A 250 -2.88 13.62 -7.82
C GLY A 250 -2.32 14.72 -8.72
N GLU A 251 -2.97 15.88 -8.73
CA GLU A 251 -2.52 17.07 -9.47
C GLU A 251 -2.88 18.37 -8.72
N PRO A 252 -1.94 19.30 -8.53
CA PRO A 252 -0.52 19.14 -8.81
C PRO A 252 0.11 18.10 -7.87
N LYS A 253 1.12 17.37 -8.37
CA LYS A 253 1.94 16.49 -7.53
C LYS A 253 2.60 17.25 -6.38
N LEU A 254 2.93 16.52 -5.31
CA LEU A 254 3.75 17.04 -4.22
C LEU A 254 5.10 17.47 -4.81
N ALA A 255 5.48 18.73 -4.58
CA ALA A 255 6.72 19.28 -5.16
C ALA A 255 7.99 18.79 -4.45
N SER A 256 7.85 18.45 -3.16
CA SER A 256 8.90 17.96 -2.28
C SER A 256 8.29 17.16 -1.13
N SER A 257 9.12 16.57 -0.28
CA SER A 257 8.66 15.89 0.93
C SER A 257 7.78 16.79 1.81
N VAL A 258 6.72 16.20 2.37
CA VAL A 258 5.81 16.84 3.36
C VAL A 258 6.30 16.69 4.81
N ARG A 259 7.44 16.02 5.01
CA ARG A 259 7.94 15.67 6.34
C ARG A 259 8.36 16.89 7.16
N SER A 260 7.68 17.09 8.27
CA SER A 260 7.97 18.11 9.27
C SER A 260 7.83 17.52 10.68
N ASP A 261 8.72 16.60 11.04
CA ASP A 261 8.70 15.90 12.33
C ASP A 261 9.92 16.27 13.20
N ARG A 262 10.06 15.61 14.36
CA ARG A 262 11.20 15.81 15.28
C ARG A 262 12.58 15.56 14.67
N THR A 263 12.66 14.91 13.50
CA THR A 263 13.92 14.63 12.82
C THR A 263 14.32 15.70 11.81
N THR A 264 13.36 16.52 11.34
CA THR A 264 13.60 17.59 10.37
C THR A 264 13.49 18.99 10.99
N LEU A 265 12.70 19.15 12.05
CA LEU A 265 12.47 20.44 12.72
C LEU A 265 13.56 20.78 13.75
N ASP A 266 13.89 22.06 13.86
CA ASP A 266 14.73 22.55 14.95
C ASP A 266 13.96 22.62 16.29
N PRO A 267 14.64 22.75 17.45
CA PRO A 267 13.98 22.75 18.75
C PRO A 267 12.96 23.87 18.97
N ALA A 268 13.11 25.03 18.33
CA ALA A 268 12.16 26.14 18.45
C ALA A 268 10.94 25.90 17.55
N GLN A 269 11.15 25.46 16.32
CA GLN A 269 10.07 25.06 15.41
C GLN A 269 9.22 23.96 16.02
N LEU A 270 9.86 22.90 16.53
CA LEU A 270 9.19 21.77 17.15
C LEU A 270 8.37 22.20 18.38
N ALA A 271 8.97 22.98 19.28
CA ALA A 271 8.28 23.46 20.48
C ALA A 271 7.06 24.33 20.16
N TYR A 272 7.12 25.11 19.08
CA TYR A 272 5.98 25.90 18.64
C TYR A 272 4.87 25.02 18.05
N LEU A 273 5.20 24.16 17.09
CA LEU A 273 4.23 23.32 16.38
C LEU A 273 3.58 22.27 17.30
N GLU A 274 4.33 21.65 18.21
CA GLU A 274 3.74 20.72 19.20
C GLU A 274 2.77 21.45 20.15
N GLY A 275 3.05 22.72 20.48
CA GLY A 275 2.17 23.53 21.32
C GLY A 275 0.87 23.94 20.61
N GLU A 276 0.98 24.40 19.35
CA GLU A 276 -0.21 24.70 18.53
C GLU A 276 -1.04 23.42 18.30
N LEU A 277 -0.41 22.29 17.97
CA LEU A 277 -1.09 20.99 17.84
C LEU A 277 -1.81 20.57 19.13
N ALA A 278 -1.21 20.79 20.29
CA ALA A 278 -1.85 20.46 21.57
C ALA A 278 -3.12 21.27 21.82
N VAL A 279 -3.15 22.55 21.40
CA VAL A 279 -4.34 23.40 21.48
C VAL A 279 -5.39 22.94 20.47
N ASP A 280 -4.99 22.75 19.22
CA ASP A 280 -5.87 22.32 18.12
C ASP A 280 -6.52 20.96 18.40
N THR A 281 -5.76 19.99 18.93
CA THR A 281 -6.29 18.68 19.32
C THR A 281 -7.46 18.80 20.29
N VAL A 282 -7.33 19.63 21.34
CA VAL A 282 -8.42 19.79 22.31
C VAL A 282 -9.56 20.62 21.73
N TRP A 283 -9.27 21.54 20.80
CA TRP A 283 -10.29 22.31 20.09
C TRP A 283 -11.23 21.38 19.31
N TRP A 284 -10.68 20.44 18.53
CA TRP A 284 -11.47 19.49 17.74
C TRP A 284 -12.14 18.37 18.55
N GLU A 285 -11.70 18.14 19.79
CA GLU A 285 -12.40 17.27 20.76
C GLU A 285 -13.64 17.93 21.40
N GLU A 286 -14.22 18.94 20.74
CA GLU A 286 -15.51 19.51 21.13
C GLU A 286 -16.57 18.41 21.18
N PRO A 287 -17.40 18.35 22.24
CA PRO A 287 -18.47 17.36 22.32
C PRO A 287 -19.45 17.47 21.13
N GLU A 288 -19.88 16.32 20.60
CA GLU A 288 -20.91 16.27 19.56
C GLU A 288 -22.28 16.79 20.06
N ASP A 289 -22.60 16.50 21.33
CA ASP A 289 -23.84 16.96 21.97
C ASP A 289 -23.70 18.43 22.40
N LEU A 290 -24.67 19.26 22.03
CA LEU A 290 -24.72 20.68 22.39
C LEU A 290 -24.87 20.87 23.89
N PHE A 291 -24.59 22.08 24.37
CA PHE A 291 -24.70 22.42 25.79
C PHE A 291 -26.11 22.17 26.36
N GLU A 292 -27.16 22.33 25.56
CA GLU A 292 -28.55 22.05 25.99
C GLU A 292 -28.77 20.58 26.35
N ASP A 293 -28.07 19.67 25.66
CA ASP A 293 -28.20 18.22 25.79
C ASP A 293 -27.20 17.64 26.80
N ASP A 294 -25.93 18.08 26.76
CA ASP A 294 -24.89 17.68 27.72
C ASP A 294 -24.04 18.87 28.21
N PRO A 295 -24.53 19.63 29.21
CA PRO A 295 -23.79 20.74 29.79
C PRO A 295 -22.57 20.29 30.60
N GLU A 296 -22.51 19.02 31.05
CA GLU A 296 -21.37 18.51 31.81
C GLU A 296 -20.18 18.24 30.90
N ALA A 297 -20.39 17.59 29.75
CA ALA A 297 -19.36 17.34 28.74
C ALA A 297 -18.78 18.66 28.20
N ASN A 298 -19.64 19.61 27.85
CA ASN A 298 -19.26 20.92 27.33
C ASN A 298 -18.40 21.73 28.32
N ARG A 299 -18.81 21.78 29.60
CA ARG A 299 -17.99 22.41 30.64
C ARG A 299 -16.66 21.69 30.86
N ALA A 300 -16.65 20.36 30.80
CA ALA A 300 -15.43 19.57 30.95
C ALA A 300 -14.44 19.80 29.79
N TRP A 301 -14.93 19.94 28.56
CA TRP A 301 -14.15 20.33 27.39
C TRP A 301 -13.57 21.74 27.56
N ALA A 302 -14.38 22.73 27.93
CA ALA A 302 -13.90 24.09 28.19
C ALA A 302 -12.83 24.13 29.31
N GLU A 303 -12.96 23.28 30.34
CA GLU A 303 -11.94 23.16 31.37
C GLU A 303 -10.64 22.52 30.84
N ARG A 304 -10.72 21.53 29.93
CA ARG A 304 -9.55 20.99 29.22
C ARG A 304 -8.86 22.08 28.41
N MET A 305 -9.60 22.83 27.60
CA MET A 305 -9.08 23.97 26.83
C MET A 305 -8.34 24.97 27.72
N ALA A 306 -8.96 25.39 28.83
CA ALA A 306 -8.35 26.33 29.77
C ALA A 306 -7.05 25.80 30.43
N ARG A 307 -6.95 24.48 30.65
CA ARG A 307 -5.73 23.85 31.18
C ARG A 307 -4.64 23.81 30.11
N THR A 308 -4.96 23.36 28.89
CA THR A 308 -4.04 23.27 27.76
C THR A 308 -3.47 24.63 27.40
N LEU A 309 -4.32 25.63 27.15
CA LEU A 309 -3.87 27.02 26.90
C LEU A 309 -3.00 27.57 28.02
N GLY A 310 -3.31 27.19 29.27
CA GLY A 310 -2.49 27.57 30.42
C GLY A 310 -1.09 26.96 30.40
N THR A 311 -0.95 25.72 29.93
CA THR A 311 0.32 25.03 29.74
C THR A 311 1.08 25.63 28.56
N GLU A 312 0.46 25.74 27.40
CA GLU A 312 1.12 26.24 26.21
C GLU A 312 1.52 27.71 26.32
N ALA A 313 0.74 28.54 27.02
CA ALA A 313 1.17 29.90 27.34
C ALA A 313 2.45 29.93 28.20
N ARG A 314 2.68 28.94 29.09
CA ARG A 314 3.92 28.86 29.87
C ARG A 314 5.08 28.41 29.00
N GLU A 315 4.87 27.42 28.13
CA GLU A 315 5.89 26.94 27.20
C GLU A 315 6.28 28.05 26.20
N LEU A 316 5.33 28.79 25.65
CA LEU A 316 5.57 29.97 24.81
C LEU A 316 6.40 31.06 25.52
N ARG A 317 6.34 31.17 26.86
CA ARG A 317 7.20 32.10 27.60
C ARG A 317 8.59 31.56 27.90
N ALA A 318 8.72 30.24 28.05
CA ALA A 318 9.95 29.56 28.45
C ALA A 318 10.80 29.05 27.27
N GLY A 319 10.18 28.90 26.10
CA GLY A 319 10.75 28.18 24.97
C GLY A 319 12.04 28.77 24.39
N PRO A 320 12.76 27.98 23.58
CA PRO A 320 14.10 28.28 23.09
C PRO A 320 14.09 29.24 21.90
N TRP A 321 13.37 30.35 22.01
CA TRP A 321 13.09 31.23 20.86
C TRP A 321 14.33 31.99 20.38
N PRO A 322 14.59 32.01 19.06
CA PRO A 322 15.45 33.01 18.45
C PRO A 322 14.99 34.43 18.82
N ALA A 323 15.93 35.39 18.83
CA ALA A 323 15.61 36.77 19.20
C ALA A 323 14.50 37.39 18.33
N ALA A 324 14.43 37.01 17.05
CA ALA A 324 13.38 37.44 16.12
C ALA A 324 11.99 36.90 16.49
N ALA A 325 11.89 35.64 16.93
CA ALA A 325 10.61 34.99 17.24
C ALA A 325 10.11 35.32 18.66
N ARG A 326 11.00 35.66 19.59
CA ARG A 326 10.67 35.82 21.02
C ARG A 326 9.53 36.80 21.29
N THR A 327 9.52 37.95 20.60
CA THR A 327 8.46 38.96 20.79
C THR A 327 7.10 38.44 20.34
N HIS A 328 7.05 37.69 19.24
CA HIS A 328 5.83 37.11 18.70
C HIS A 328 5.34 35.94 19.57
N ALA A 329 6.23 35.06 20.02
CA ALA A 329 5.88 33.97 20.94
C ALA A 329 5.27 34.50 22.26
N LEU A 330 5.80 35.61 22.79
CA LEU A 330 5.25 36.27 23.97
C LEU A 330 3.92 36.98 23.69
N ALA A 331 3.64 37.39 22.45
CA ALA A 331 2.33 37.90 22.06
C ALA A 331 1.31 36.76 21.97
N ARG A 332 1.68 35.63 21.35
CA ARG A 332 0.86 34.41 21.29
C ARG A 332 0.52 33.89 22.69
N ALA A 333 1.50 33.89 23.61
CA ALA A 333 1.26 33.51 25.01
C ALA A 333 0.19 34.38 25.71
N LYS A 334 0.09 35.67 25.36
CA LYS A 334 -0.94 36.57 25.92
C LYS A 334 -2.32 36.28 25.34
N GLU A 335 -2.39 35.94 24.05
CA GLU A 335 -3.63 35.52 23.40
C GLU A 335 -4.15 34.24 24.05
N TYR A 336 -3.27 33.27 24.30
CA TYR A 336 -3.61 32.06 25.05
C TYR A 336 -4.06 32.34 26.48
N ASP A 337 -3.44 33.29 27.19
CA ASP A 337 -3.93 33.70 28.53
C ASP A 337 -5.33 34.30 28.49
N ALA A 338 -5.62 35.12 27.47
CA ALA A 338 -6.92 35.73 27.27
C ALA A 338 -7.97 34.66 26.98
N ALA A 339 -7.76 33.84 25.94
CA ALA A 339 -8.61 32.71 25.58
C ALA A 339 -8.87 31.78 26.77
N ARG A 340 -7.83 31.43 27.53
CA ARG A 340 -7.95 30.66 28.79
C ARG A 340 -8.89 31.32 29.80
N GLY A 341 -8.85 32.65 29.92
CA GLY A 341 -9.75 33.40 30.77
C GLY A 341 -11.22 33.26 30.35
N HIS A 342 -11.47 33.20 29.05
CA HIS A 342 -12.79 32.98 28.45
C HIS A 342 -13.27 31.53 28.62
N PHE A 343 -12.44 30.54 28.30
CA PHE A 343 -12.76 29.12 28.55
C PHE A 343 -13.01 28.77 30.02
N ARG A 344 -12.36 29.47 30.95
CA ARG A 344 -12.68 29.35 32.40
C ARG A 344 -14.07 29.85 32.75
N ARG A 345 -14.57 30.86 32.03
CA ARG A 345 -15.95 31.32 32.18
C ARG A 345 -16.91 30.33 31.56
N ALA A 346 -16.62 29.81 30.37
CA ALA A 346 -17.41 28.76 29.72
C ALA A 346 -17.54 27.53 30.64
N ALA A 347 -16.44 27.05 31.22
CA ALA A 347 -16.45 25.94 32.18
C ALA A 347 -17.30 26.20 33.44
N ALA A 348 -17.56 27.46 33.79
CA ALA A 348 -18.38 27.87 34.94
C ALA A 348 -19.80 28.33 34.55
N ALA A 349 -20.12 28.41 33.26
CA ALA A 349 -21.39 28.91 32.74
C ALA A 349 -22.55 28.08 33.25
N GLN A 350 -23.66 28.71 33.66
CA GLN A 350 -24.82 28.01 34.22
C GLN A 350 -25.90 27.70 33.16
N ASP A 351 -25.79 28.36 32.01
CA ASP A 351 -26.74 28.35 30.90
C ASP A 351 -25.97 28.38 29.57
N GLU A 352 -26.69 28.02 28.51
CA GLU A 352 -26.16 27.89 27.16
C GLU A 352 -25.66 29.21 26.58
N GLU A 353 -26.42 30.30 26.74
CA GLU A 353 -26.04 31.64 26.26
C GLU A 353 -24.69 32.05 26.85
N SER A 354 -24.53 31.94 28.16
CA SER A 354 -23.27 32.27 28.84
C SER A 354 -22.10 31.36 28.44
N PHE A 355 -22.38 30.10 28.06
CA PHE A 355 -21.36 29.16 27.60
C PHE A 355 -20.84 29.57 26.22
N TRP A 356 -21.73 29.72 25.25
CA TRP A 356 -21.37 30.07 23.88
C TRP A 356 -20.79 31.47 23.76
N ASP A 357 -21.32 32.46 24.49
CA ASP A 357 -20.72 33.80 24.55
C ASP A 357 -19.26 33.72 25.01
N ALA A 358 -18.99 32.95 26.06
CA ALA A 358 -17.63 32.78 26.55
C ALA A 358 -16.72 32.02 25.57
N THR A 359 -17.23 31.01 24.85
CA THR A 359 -16.45 30.28 23.85
C THR A 359 -16.14 31.15 22.62
N LEU A 360 -17.11 31.94 22.14
CA LEU A 360 -16.92 32.89 21.04
C LEU A 360 -15.85 33.94 21.38
N GLU A 361 -15.94 34.54 22.56
CA GLU A 361 -14.91 35.49 23.03
C GLU A 361 -13.53 34.82 23.21
N ALA A 362 -13.49 33.51 23.48
CA ALA A 362 -12.23 32.76 23.52
C ALA A 362 -11.62 32.63 22.12
N GLY A 363 -12.45 32.35 21.10
CA GLY A 363 -12.06 32.32 19.69
C GLY A 363 -11.51 33.67 19.22
N ASP A 364 -12.22 34.76 19.53
CA ASP A 364 -11.82 36.13 19.17
C ASP A 364 -10.47 36.58 19.76
N ALA A 365 -9.97 35.88 20.79
CA ALA A 365 -8.69 36.17 21.39
C ALA A 365 -7.50 35.68 20.54
N PHE A 366 -7.69 34.68 19.67
CA PHE A 366 -6.65 34.18 18.77
C PHE A 366 -6.52 35.11 17.56
N ARG A 367 -5.29 35.47 17.21
CA ARG A 367 -5.03 36.34 16.05
C ARG A 367 -4.12 35.65 15.04
N GLN A 368 -4.65 35.43 13.85
CA GLN A 368 -3.93 34.80 12.74
C GLN A 368 -2.65 35.57 12.39
N GLU A 369 -2.65 36.91 12.51
CA GLU A 369 -1.45 37.70 12.23
C GLU A 369 -0.32 37.44 13.23
N THR A 370 -0.64 37.14 14.49
CA THR A 370 0.36 36.78 15.49
C THR A 370 0.97 35.43 15.17
N GLU A 371 0.15 34.44 14.82
CA GLU A 371 0.58 33.11 14.42
C GLU A 371 1.48 33.16 13.17
N ILE A 372 1.06 33.86 12.11
CA ILE A 372 1.87 34.09 10.91
C ILE A 372 3.22 34.73 11.28
N ALA A 373 3.22 35.71 12.19
CA ALA A 373 4.45 36.37 12.60
C ALA A 373 5.41 35.46 13.40
N VAL A 374 4.89 34.57 14.26
CA VAL A 374 5.73 33.56 14.93
C VAL A 374 6.30 32.59 13.90
N ARG A 375 5.45 32.04 13.04
CA ARG A 375 5.81 31.06 12.01
C ARG A 375 6.86 31.61 11.05
N SER A 376 6.64 32.83 10.55
CA SER A 376 7.61 33.55 9.71
C SER A 376 8.96 33.73 10.41
N ALA A 377 8.97 34.13 11.68
CA ALA A 377 10.20 34.30 12.45
C ALA A 377 10.93 32.99 12.77
N LEU A 378 10.25 31.85 12.66
CA LEU A 378 10.80 30.49 12.80
C LEU A 378 11.10 29.81 11.44
N GLY A 379 10.83 30.48 10.32
CA GLY A 379 11.03 29.90 8.98
C GLY A 379 10.08 28.74 8.66
N LEU A 380 8.89 28.73 9.27
CA LEU A 380 7.79 27.80 8.99
C LEU A 380 6.89 28.33 7.87
N ALA A 381 6.02 27.48 7.31
CA ALA A 381 5.04 27.93 6.32
C ALA A 381 4.10 29.01 6.89
N THR A 382 3.76 30.02 6.10
CA THR A 382 2.99 31.20 6.56
C THR A 382 1.65 31.37 5.88
N ASP A 383 1.36 30.55 4.88
CA ASP A 383 0.08 30.58 4.18
C ASP A 383 -0.85 29.63 4.92
N PRO A 384 -1.90 30.12 5.59
CA PRO A 384 -2.88 29.23 6.20
C PRO A 384 -3.55 28.42 5.08
N PRO A 385 -3.84 27.13 5.31
CA PRO A 385 -4.69 26.39 4.39
C PRO A 385 -6.01 27.13 4.22
N GLU A 386 -6.52 27.21 2.99
CA GLU A 386 -7.84 27.77 2.74
C GLU A 386 -8.84 26.97 3.60
N GLU A 387 -9.61 27.65 4.46
CA GLU A 387 -10.78 27.03 5.07
C GLU A 387 -11.61 26.50 3.90
N ALA A 388 -12.06 25.25 3.98
CA ALA A 388 -13.01 24.71 3.03
C ALA A 388 -14.32 25.47 3.25
N ASP A 389 -14.39 26.71 2.72
CA ASP A 389 -15.60 27.48 2.58
C ASP A 389 -16.65 26.55 2.00
N ASP A 390 -17.88 26.67 2.51
CA ASP A 390 -19.12 26.01 2.14
C ASP A 390 -19.45 26.07 0.62
N ALA A 391 -18.59 25.51 -0.22
CA ALA A 391 -18.67 25.50 -1.68
C ALA A 391 -19.74 24.51 -2.19
N GLU A 392 -20.54 23.95 -1.28
CA GLU A 392 -21.76 23.19 -1.56
C GLU A 392 -23.04 24.05 -1.47
N GLU A 393 -23.03 25.28 -0.93
CA GLU A 393 -24.20 26.19 -0.94
C GLU A 393 -24.10 27.26 -2.04
N GLY A 394 -23.83 26.85 -3.28
CA GLY A 394 -23.68 27.81 -4.37
C GLY A 394 -24.02 27.30 -5.77
N LYS A 395 -24.54 26.09 -5.93
CA LYS A 395 -24.97 25.59 -7.25
C LYS A 395 -26.44 25.98 -7.46
N PRO A 396 -26.78 26.88 -8.41
CA PRO A 396 -28.16 27.07 -8.80
C PRO A 396 -28.64 25.76 -9.42
N LEU A 397 -29.71 25.20 -8.87
CA LEU A 397 -30.44 24.09 -9.49
C LEU A 397 -30.68 24.43 -10.97
N PRO A 398 -30.36 23.54 -11.92
CA PRO A 398 -30.64 23.79 -13.33
C PRO A 398 -32.15 23.96 -13.48
N SER A 399 -32.55 25.10 -14.05
CA SER A 399 -33.94 25.38 -14.36
C SER A 399 -34.44 24.32 -15.34
N ASP A 400 -35.44 23.57 -14.91
CA ASP A 400 -36.19 22.65 -15.77
C ASP A 400 -36.70 23.41 -16.99
N GLY A 401 -36.16 23.04 -18.14
CA GLY A 401 -36.67 23.47 -19.43
C GLY A 401 -38.05 22.89 -19.65
N THR A 402 -39.03 23.76 -19.91
CA THR A 402 -40.29 23.35 -20.54
C THR A 402 -40.67 24.37 -21.61
N THR A 403 -40.89 23.84 -22.83
CA THR A 403 -41.63 24.40 -23.99
C THR A 403 -41.01 25.62 -24.69
N VAL A 404 -40.84 25.67 -26.02
CA VAL A 404 -41.59 25.10 -27.18
C VAL A 404 -40.61 24.70 -28.28
#